data_AF-A0A2D6J1Y4-F1
#
_entry.id   AF-A0A2D6J1Y4-F1
#
_cell.length_a   1.000
_cell.length_b   1.000
_cell.length_c   1.000
_cell.angle_alpha   90.00
_cell.angle_beta   90.00
_cell.angle_gamma   90.00
#
_symmetry.space_group_name_H-M   'P 1'
#
loop_
_entity.id
_entity.type
_entity.pdbx_description
1 polymer ?
#
loop_
_entity_poly.entity_id
_entity_poly.type
_entity_poly.pdbx_seq_one_letter_code
_entity_poly.pdbx_strand_id
1 'polypeptide(L)'
;DREAYLPKSKVGISQLDIPNAFAFGRTRGDGRVCVTRGILRLLSRDELRAVLGHEISHVKHRDMVIITLLSVIPLILYFLAWSMMWGGMFGRRQGGGYAALIGLGAFLLYFITNLLVLYGSRIREYYADQGSVKLGSMPHHLASALYKLAYGNARFRGREELRKVEGVKALFINDPSRAWGEIKELSHIDRDMSGTIDYDELMELRQKEVRLGTADKWMELFSTHPNMLKRIKHLSALTA
;
A
#
# COMPACT_ATOMS: atom_id res chain seq x y z
N ASP A 1 12.11 -9.36 -18.36
CA ASP A 1 12.70 -8.76 -19.57
C ASP A 1 12.11 -9.16 -20.93
N ARG A 2 11.28 -10.20 -21.10
CA ARG A 2 10.60 -10.43 -22.41
C ARG A 2 9.08 -10.43 -22.41
N GLU A 3 8.42 -10.55 -21.26
CA GLU A 3 6.95 -10.65 -21.20
C GLU A 3 6.23 -9.35 -20.80
N ALA A 4 6.95 -8.39 -20.21
CA ALA A 4 6.45 -7.04 -20.04
C ALA A 4 6.99 -6.16 -21.17
N TYR A 5 6.13 -5.65 -22.05
CA TYR A 5 6.43 -4.60 -23.04
C TYR A 5 6.81 -3.27 -22.35
N LEU A 6 7.86 -3.29 -21.53
CA LEU A 6 8.42 -2.16 -20.83
C LEU A 6 9.90 -2.09 -21.20
N PRO A 7 10.41 -0.94 -21.68
CA PRO A 7 11.85 -0.76 -21.88
C PRO A 7 12.59 -1.02 -20.58
N LYS A 8 13.81 -1.58 -20.67
CA LYS A 8 14.62 -2.02 -19.53
C LYS A 8 14.63 -0.97 -18.42
N SER A 9 13.89 -1.23 -17.35
CA SER A 9 13.83 -0.34 -16.19
C SER A 9 15.19 -0.35 -15.51
N LYS A 10 15.69 0.84 -15.12
CA LYS A 10 16.93 0.93 -14.34
C LYS A 10 16.62 0.48 -12.92
N VAL A 11 17.36 -0.52 -12.45
CA VAL A 11 17.25 -1.03 -11.08
C VAL A 11 18.28 -0.33 -10.20
N GLY A 12 17.83 0.31 -9.13
CA GLY A 12 18.67 0.91 -8.09
C GLY A 12 18.67 0.05 -6.83
N ILE A 13 19.79 0.02 -6.12
CA ILE A 13 19.89 -0.62 -4.79
C ILE A 13 20.10 0.47 -3.75
N SER A 14 19.14 0.63 -2.84
CA SER A 14 19.25 1.51 -1.68
C SER A 14 19.98 0.80 -0.54
N GLN A 15 20.84 1.52 0.19
CA GLN A 15 21.58 0.96 1.32
C GLN A 15 20.75 0.83 2.61
N LEU A 16 19.46 1.15 2.57
CA LEU A 16 18.57 1.02 3.73
C LEU A 16 18.46 -0.43 4.20
N ASP A 17 18.47 -0.62 5.52
CA ASP A 17 18.28 -1.93 6.14
C ASP A 17 16.82 -2.34 6.26
N ILE A 18 15.89 -1.37 6.25
CA ILE A 18 14.45 -1.63 6.25
C ILE A 18 14.07 -2.30 4.91
N PRO A 19 13.45 -3.49 4.93
CA PRO A 19 13.01 -4.19 3.73
C PRO A 19 11.94 -3.39 2.97
N ASN A 20 12.27 -2.95 1.74
CA ASN A 20 11.31 -2.29 0.86
C ASN A 20 11.72 -2.42 -0.61
N ALA A 21 10.75 -2.33 -1.50
CA ALA A 21 10.93 -2.08 -2.92
C ALA A 21 9.89 -1.05 -3.37
N PHE A 22 10.26 -0.20 -4.32
CA PHE A 22 9.32 0.76 -4.90
C PHE A 22 9.67 1.07 -6.35
N ALA A 23 8.64 1.22 -7.18
CA ALA A 23 8.79 1.75 -8.52
C ALA A 23 8.45 3.24 -8.61
N PHE A 24 9.23 3.98 -9.39
CA PHE A 24 9.00 5.38 -9.70
C PHE A 24 9.31 5.68 -11.17
N GLY A 25 8.58 6.61 -11.77
CA GLY A 25 8.77 6.96 -13.17
C GLY A 25 7.56 7.68 -13.75
N ARG A 26 7.79 8.59 -14.70
CA ARG A 26 6.72 9.39 -15.32
C ARG A 26 6.03 8.67 -16.48
N THR A 27 6.74 7.77 -17.16
CA THR A 27 6.26 7.03 -18.32
C THR A 27 6.66 5.57 -18.21
N ARG A 28 6.00 4.70 -18.98
CA ARG A 28 6.42 3.29 -19.16
C ARG A 28 7.89 3.20 -19.62
N GLY A 29 8.38 4.26 -20.28
CA GLY A 29 9.73 4.45 -20.80
C GLY A 29 10.84 4.66 -19.75
N ASP A 30 10.49 5.33 -18.66
CA ASP A 30 11.43 5.78 -17.60
C ASP A 30 11.04 5.18 -16.24
N GLY A 31 10.40 4.01 -16.26
CA GLY A 31 10.14 3.24 -15.06
C GLY A 31 11.47 2.82 -14.42
N ARG A 32 11.67 3.19 -13.16
CA ARG A 32 12.82 2.81 -12.35
C ARG A 32 12.30 2.04 -11.15
N VAL A 33 13.03 1.03 -10.74
CA VAL A 33 12.68 0.25 -9.56
C VAL A 33 13.84 0.32 -8.59
N CYS A 34 13.56 0.67 -7.34
CA CYS A 34 14.55 0.69 -6.28
C CYS A 34 14.23 -0.46 -5.31
N VAL A 35 15.25 -1.21 -4.94
CA VAL A 35 15.17 -2.26 -3.92
C VAL A 35 16.15 -1.93 -2.79
N THR A 36 15.76 -2.17 -1.54
CA THR A 36 16.69 -1.96 -0.41
C THR A 36 17.62 -3.15 -0.19
N ARG A 37 18.76 -2.93 0.47
CA ARG A 37 19.61 -4.04 0.93
C ARG A 37 18.88 -4.95 1.91
N GLY A 38 17.96 -4.38 2.70
CA GLY A 38 17.05 -5.12 3.57
C GLY A 38 16.24 -6.17 2.81
N ILE A 39 15.56 -5.79 1.72
CA ILE A 39 14.70 -6.73 0.98
C ILE A 39 15.49 -7.82 0.27
N LEU A 40 16.68 -7.50 -0.24
CA LEU A 40 17.57 -8.46 -0.91
C LEU A 40 18.11 -9.55 0.03
N ARG A 41 18.26 -9.24 1.33
CA ARG A 41 18.65 -10.23 2.35
C ARG A 41 17.48 -11.06 2.87
N LEU A 42 16.26 -10.54 2.72
CA LEU A 42 15.05 -11.13 3.29
C LEU A 42 14.34 -12.09 2.31
N LEU A 43 14.27 -11.71 1.03
CA LEU A 43 13.48 -12.42 0.04
C LEU A 43 14.33 -13.36 -0.83
N SER A 44 13.74 -14.50 -1.21
CA SER A 44 14.28 -15.38 -2.25
C SER A 44 14.19 -14.72 -3.63
N ARG A 45 14.83 -15.32 -4.64
CA ARG A 45 14.78 -14.79 -6.02
C ARG A 45 13.35 -14.73 -6.57
N ASP A 46 12.54 -15.75 -6.29
CA ASP A 46 11.16 -15.83 -6.80
C ASP A 46 10.21 -14.91 -6.05
N GLU A 47 10.40 -14.76 -4.73
CA GLU A 47 9.71 -13.77 -3.90
C GLU A 47 10.02 -12.33 -4.34
N LEU A 48 11.30 -12.04 -4.57
CA LEU A 48 11.73 -10.74 -5.07
C LEU A 48 11.17 -10.49 -6.47
N ARG A 49 11.16 -11.49 -7.35
CA ARG A 49 10.54 -11.38 -8.68
C ARG A 49 9.06 -11.06 -8.58
N ALA A 50 8.33 -11.68 -7.65
CA ALA A 50 6.92 -11.40 -7.41
C ALA A 50 6.68 -9.95 -6.91
N VAL A 51 7.50 -9.48 -5.98
CA VAL A 51 7.47 -8.07 -5.52
C VAL A 51 7.76 -7.10 -6.65
N LEU A 52 8.79 -7.37 -7.46
CA LEU A 52 9.11 -6.53 -8.62
C LEU A 52 7.99 -6.54 -9.67
N GLY A 53 7.35 -7.69 -9.90
CA GLY A 53 6.19 -7.80 -10.79
C GLY A 53 5.01 -6.95 -10.31
N HIS A 54 4.79 -6.88 -9.00
CA HIS A 54 3.78 -6.03 -8.39
C HIS A 54 4.10 -4.53 -8.62
N GLU A 55 5.33 -4.10 -8.29
CA GLU A 55 5.78 -2.71 -8.49
C GLU A 55 5.73 -2.27 -9.96
N ILE A 56 6.14 -3.15 -10.87
CA ILE A 56 6.07 -2.92 -12.32
C ILE A 56 4.61 -2.74 -12.77
N SER A 57 3.67 -3.45 -12.15
CA SER A 57 2.25 -3.36 -12.48
C SER A 57 1.68 -1.98 -12.13
N HIS A 58 2.10 -1.37 -11.03
CA HIS A 58 1.73 0.03 -10.71
C HIS A 58 2.18 1.01 -11.80
N VAL A 59 3.42 0.86 -12.30
CA VAL A 59 3.93 1.70 -13.40
C VAL A 59 3.14 1.46 -14.69
N LYS A 60 2.82 0.20 -14.99
CA LYS A 60 2.06 -0.18 -16.19
C LYS A 60 0.66 0.42 -16.19
N HIS A 61 -0.01 0.42 -15.04
CA HIS A 61 -1.36 0.95 -14.83
C HIS A 61 -1.40 2.47 -14.59
N ARG A 62 -0.24 3.12 -14.37
CA ARG A 62 -0.10 4.56 -14.07
C ARG A 62 -0.79 4.95 -12.76
N ASP A 63 -0.68 4.09 -11.75
CA ASP A 63 -1.42 4.25 -10.49
C ASP A 63 -1.07 5.56 -9.77
N MET A 64 0.20 5.99 -9.82
CA MET A 64 0.61 7.29 -9.28
C MET A 64 -0.13 8.48 -9.92
N VAL A 65 -0.34 8.45 -11.24
CA VAL A 65 -1.08 9.51 -11.94
C VAL A 65 -2.56 9.47 -11.54
N ILE A 66 -3.15 8.28 -11.48
CA ILE A 66 -4.55 8.09 -11.11
C ILE A 66 -4.81 8.61 -9.70
N ILE A 67 -4.00 8.19 -8.71
CA ILE A 67 -4.16 8.62 -7.32
C ILE A 67 -3.87 10.12 -7.17
N THR A 68 -2.87 10.66 -7.86
CA THR A 68 -2.59 12.11 -7.84
C THR A 68 -3.79 12.92 -8.36
N LEU A 69 -4.41 12.49 -9.46
CA LEU A 69 -5.60 13.15 -10.01
C LEU A 69 -6.81 13.04 -9.06
N LEU A 70 -7.03 11.87 -8.45
CA LEU A 70 -8.09 11.69 -7.47
C LEU A 70 -7.89 12.57 -6.22
N SER A 71 -6.64 12.79 -5.81
CA SER A 71 -6.28 13.64 -4.67
C SER A 71 -6.49 15.15 -4.89
N VAL A 72 -6.74 15.60 -6.12
CA VAL A 72 -7.01 17.03 -6.40
C VAL A 72 -8.32 17.47 -5.73
N ILE A 73 -9.35 16.62 -5.73
CA ILE A 73 -10.67 16.93 -5.16
C ILE A 73 -10.59 17.19 -3.65
N PRO A 74 -10.07 16.26 -2.81
CA PRO A 74 -9.94 16.53 -1.38
C PRO A 74 -9.02 17.72 -1.10
N LEU A 75 -7.98 17.95 -1.91
CA LEU A 75 -7.10 19.11 -1.74
C LEU A 75 -7.87 20.44 -1.88
N ILE A 76 -8.70 20.58 -2.93
CA ILE A 76 -9.53 21.78 -3.13
C ILE A 76 -10.53 21.96 -1.98
N LEU A 77 -11.18 20.87 -1.56
CA LEU A 77 -12.14 20.90 -0.46
C LEU A 77 -11.49 21.26 0.87
N TYR A 78 -10.27 20.78 1.11
CA TYR A 78 -9.48 21.16 2.28
C TYR A 78 -9.18 22.67 2.30
N PHE A 79 -8.70 23.23 1.18
CA PHE A 79 -8.47 24.67 1.10
C PHE A 79 -9.75 25.49 1.28
N LEU A 80 -10.87 25.04 0.70
CA LEU A 80 -12.17 25.68 0.87
C LEU A 80 -12.61 25.65 2.34
N ALA A 81 -12.53 24.48 2.99
CA ALA A 81 -12.86 24.32 4.40
C ALA A 81 -12.00 25.24 5.27
N TRP A 82 -10.68 25.20 5.07
CA TRP A 82 -9.73 26.03 5.81
C TRP A 82 -10.00 27.53 5.62
N SER A 83 -10.17 27.98 4.37
CA SER A 83 -10.43 29.38 4.04
C SER A 83 -11.75 29.87 4.63
N MET A 84 -12.81 29.06 4.61
CA MET A 84 -14.12 29.46 5.12
C MET A 84 -14.18 29.45 6.65
N MET A 85 -13.50 28.50 7.31
CA MET A 85 -13.44 28.40 8.77
C MET A 85 -12.52 29.46 9.38
N TRP A 86 -11.33 29.68 8.83
CA TRP A 86 -10.33 30.62 9.37
C TRP A 86 -10.40 32.02 8.78
N GLY A 87 -10.81 32.16 7.51
CA GLY A 87 -10.99 33.48 6.88
C GLY A 87 -12.16 34.28 7.47
N GLY A 88 -13.18 33.61 7.99
CA GLY A 88 -14.26 34.23 8.76
C GLY A 88 -13.85 34.67 10.17
N MET A 89 -12.77 34.12 10.73
CA MET A 89 -12.31 34.43 12.08
C MET A 89 -11.45 35.70 12.16
N PHE A 90 -10.75 36.08 11.07
CA PHE A 90 -9.97 37.32 10.98
C PHE A 90 -10.77 38.52 10.42
N GLY A 91 -11.91 38.28 9.76
CA GLY A 91 -12.78 39.33 9.24
C GLY A 91 -13.98 39.59 10.15
N ARG A 92 -14.03 40.75 10.81
CA ARG A 92 -15.20 41.29 11.54
C ARG A 92 -16.42 41.54 10.62
N ARG A 93 -16.92 40.54 9.91
CA ARG A 93 -18.16 40.64 9.11
C ARG A 93 -19.31 39.91 9.80
N GLN A 94 -20.41 40.64 9.97
CA GLN A 94 -21.75 40.09 10.18
C GLN A 94 -22.00 39.01 9.11
N GLY A 95 -21.98 37.74 9.49
CA GLY A 95 -22.07 36.60 8.57
C GLY A 95 -21.11 35.43 8.83
N GLY A 96 -20.18 35.55 9.79
CA GLY A 96 -19.21 34.50 10.13
C GLY A 96 -19.80 33.11 10.45
N GLY A 97 -21.03 33.06 10.99
CA GLY A 97 -21.72 31.79 11.27
C GLY A 97 -22.06 30.99 10.02
N TYR A 98 -22.51 31.65 8.94
CA TYR A 98 -22.83 30.98 7.68
C TYR A 98 -21.56 30.50 6.96
N ALA A 99 -20.48 31.29 6.99
CA ALA A 99 -19.18 30.89 6.45
C ALA A 99 -18.61 29.68 7.19
N ALA A 100 -18.74 29.63 8.52
CA ALA A 100 -18.31 28.49 9.33
C ALA A 100 -19.12 27.22 9.01
N LEU A 101 -20.43 27.32 8.77
CA LEU A 101 -21.26 26.18 8.36
C LEU A 101 -20.87 25.64 6.98
N ILE A 102 -20.61 26.52 6.01
CA ILE A 102 -20.11 26.12 4.68
C ILE A 102 -18.73 25.46 4.81
N GLY A 103 -17.85 26.01 5.65
CA GLY A 103 -16.54 25.45 5.95
C GLY A 103 -16.62 24.05 6.58
N LEU A 104 -17.55 23.83 7.52
CA LEU A 104 -17.81 22.52 8.11
C LEU A 104 -18.32 21.51 7.08
N GLY A 105 -19.25 21.93 6.20
CA GLY A 105 -19.73 21.08 5.10
C GLY A 105 -18.61 20.69 4.13
N ALA A 106 -17.74 21.64 3.77
CA ALA A 106 -16.56 21.39 2.95
C ALA A 106 -15.56 20.45 3.65
N PHE A 107 -15.38 20.58 4.97
CA PHE A 107 -14.51 19.70 5.75
C PHE A 107 -15.04 18.26 5.78
N LEU A 108 -16.35 18.07 5.97
CA LEU A 108 -16.98 16.75 5.91
C LEU A 108 -16.82 16.13 4.51
N LEU A 109 -17.00 16.91 3.45
CA LEU A 109 -16.83 16.42 2.09
C LEU A 109 -15.35 16.11 1.77
N TYR A 110 -14.41 16.92 2.26
CA TYR A 110 -12.97 16.63 2.23
C TYR A 110 -12.68 15.27 2.86
N PHE A 111 -13.23 15.03 4.06
CA PHE A 111 -13.02 13.76 4.76
C PHE A 111 -13.55 12.57 3.96
N ILE A 112 -14.79 12.66 3.44
CA ILE A 112 -15.39 11.58 2.63
C ILE A 112 -14.59 11.34 1.34
N THR A 113 -14.23 12.40 0.61
CA THR A 113 -13.47 12.28 -0.63
C THR A 113 -12.07 11.73 -0.39
N ASN A 114 -11.42 12.09 0.72
CA ASN A 114 -10.15 11.49 1.12
C ASN A 114 -10.28 9.98 1.40
N LEU A 115 -11.36 9.54 2.06
CA LEU A 115 -11.62 8.10 2.25
C LEU A 115 -11.81 7.36 0.91
N LEU A 116 -12.43 8.01 -0.09
CA LEU A 116 -12.55 7.45 -1.44
C LEU A 116 -11.20 7.33 -2.14
N VAL A 117 -10.29 8.30 -1.97
CA VAL A 117 -8.90 8.20 -2.47
C VAL A 117 -8.19 7.01 -1.84
N LEU A 118 -8.28 6.85 -0.52
CA LEU A 118 -7.69 5.71 0.19
C LEU A 118 -8.28 4.38 -0.30
N TYR A 119 -9.60 4.32 -0.49
CA TYR A 119 -10.26 3.14 -1.06
C TYR A 119 -9.78 2.83 -2.48
N GLY A 120 -9.65 3.85 -3.33
CA GLY A 120 -9.08 3.72 -4.67
C GLY A 120 -7.65 3.19 -4.65
N SER A 121 -6.81 3.66 -3.71
CA SER A 121 -5.46 3.14 -3.49
C SER A 121 -5.48 1.65 -3.18
N ARG A 122 -6.35 1.21 -2.24
CA ARG A 122 -6.49 -0.21 -1.89
C ARG A 122 -6.93 -1.09 -3.06
N ILE A 123 -7.83 -0.59 -3.91
CA ILE A 123 -8.24 -1.30 -5.12
C ILE A 123 -7.02 -1.54 -6.04
N ARG A 124 -6.16 -0.53 -6.19
CA ARG A 124 -5.01 -0.59 -7.09
C ARG A 124 -3.97 -1.63 -6.65
N GLU A 125 -3.80 -1.83 -5.35
CA GLU A 125 -2.99 -2.93 -4.78
C GLU A 125 -3.45 -4.31 -5.29
N TYR A 126 -4.75 -4.60 -5.25
CA TYR A 126 -5.28 -5.88 -5.74
C TYR A 126 -5.05 -6.06 -7.25
N TYR A 127 -5.11 -4.98 -8.03
CA TYR A 127 -4.79 -5.03 -9.46
C TYR A 127 -3.29 -5.19 -9.73
N ALA A 128 -2.44 -4.63 -8.88
CA ALA A 128 -0.99 -4.81 -8.97
C ALA A 128 -0.59 -6.25 -8.58
N ASP A 129 -1.23 -6.84 -7.58
CA ASP A 129 -1.10 -8.26 -7.22
C ASP A 129 -1.47 -9.18 -8.39
N GLN A 130 -2.63 -8.93 -9.02
CA GLN A 130 -3.03 -9.63 -10.25
C GLN A 130 -2.05 -9.41 -11.40
N GLY A 131 -1.51 -8.19 -11.51
CA GLY A 131 -0.51 -7.84 -12.51
C GLY A 131 0.78 -8.65 -12.33
N SER A 132 1.25 -8.82 -11.09
CA SER A 132 2.41 -9.67 -10.76
C SER A 132 2.20 -11.12 -11.20
N VAL A 133 1.03 -11.69 -10.88
CA VAL A 133 0.69 -13.06 -11.29
C VAL A 133 0.65 -13.20 -12.80
N LYS A 134 0.04 -12.24 -13.50
CA LYS A 134 0.00 -12.19 -14.98
C LYS A 134 1.37 -12.00 -15.63
N LEU A 135 2.37 -11.51 -14.90
CA LEU A 135 3.76 -11.38 -15.35
C LEU A 135 4.59 -12.66 -15.10
N GLY A 136 3.94 -13.74 -14.66
CA GLY A 136 4.55 -15.06 -14.51
C GLY A 136 5.04 -15.38 -13.08
N SER A 137 4.67 -14.58 -12.08
CA SER A 137 4.97 -14.88 -10.68
C SER A 137 3.88 -15.77 -10.07
N MET A 138 4.28 -16.79 -9.31
CA MET A 138 3.32 -17.63 -8.61
C MET A 138 2.70 -16.86 -7.42
N PRO A 139 1.37 -16.95 -7.18
CA PRO A 139 0.70 -16.24 -6.08
C PRO A 139 1.30 -16.51 -4.70
N HIS A 140 1.74 -17.75 -4.42
CA HIS A 140 2.36 -18.11 -3.14
C HIS A 140 3.70 -17.42 -2.91
N HIS A 141 4.50 -17.14 -3.95
CA HIS A 141 5.72 -16.35 -3.79
C HIS A 141 5.41 -14.90 -3.39
N LEU A 142 4.34 -14.30 -3.91
CA LEU A 142 3.93 -12.97 -3.46
C LEU A 142 3.39 -13.00 -2.03
N ALA A 143 2.57 -14.00 -1.69
CA ALA A 143 2.08 -14.18 -0.33
C ALA A 143 3.21 -14.36 0.69
N SER A 144 4.18 -15.24 0.39
CA SER A 144 5.38 -15.46 1.21
C SER A 144 6.22 -14.19 1.33
N ALA A 145 6.40 -13.44 0.24
CA ALA A 145 7.11 -12.16 0.28
C ALA A 145 6.42 -11.14 1.21
N LEU A 146 5.10 -10.99 1.07
CA LEU A 146 4.28 -10.11 1.89
C LEU A 146 4.34 -10.51 3.38
N TYR A 147 4.29 -11.81 3.67
CA TYR A 147 4.47 -12.35 5.02
C TYR A 147 5.84 -11.99 5.59
N LYS A 148 6.93 -12.29 4.87
CA LYS A 148 8.28 -11.96 5.31
C LYS A 148 8.48 -10.47 5.51
N LEU A 149 7.94 -9.63 4.64
CA LEU A 149 8.02 -8.17 4.74
C LEU A 149 7.30 -7.64 6.00
N ALA A 150 6.14 -8.19 6.36
CA ALA A 150 5.48 -7.85 7.62
C ALA A 150 6.36 -8.21 8.83
N TYR A 151 6.91 -9.43 8.87
CA TYR A 151 7.83 -9.86 9.94
C TYR A 151 9.13 -9.04 9.98
N GLY A 152 9.70 -8.74 8.82
CA GLY A 152 10.90 -7.95 8.67
C GLY A 152 10.72 -6.52 9.16
N ASN A 153 9.61 -5.87 8.77
CA ASN A 153 9.32 -4.49 9.15
C ASN A 153 9.00 -4.34 10.64
N ALA A 154 8.34 -5.33 11.26
CA ALA A 154 8.03 -5.27 12.68
C ALA A 154 9.28 -5.24 13.58
N ARG A 155 10.42 -5.79 13.12
CA ARG A 155 11.71 -5.74 13.85
C ARG A 155 12.26 -4.31 13.96
N PHE A 156 11.82 -3.40 13.10
CA PHE A 156 12.24 -1.99 13.09
C PHE A 156 11.28 -1.08 13.86
N ARG A 157 10.20 -1.60 14.45
CA ARG A 157 9.26 -0.80 15.25
C ARG A 157 9.98 -0.10 16.40
N GLY A 158 9.73 1.20 16.55
CA GLY A 158 10.33 2.02 17.61
C GLY A 158 11.81 2.36 17.38
N ARG A 159 12.43 1.89 16.29
CA ARG A 159 13.79 2.28 15.92
C ARG A 159 13.79 3.64 15.21
N GLU A 160 14.89 4.36 15.37
CA GLU A 160 15.10 5.67 14.73
C GLU A 160 15.08 5.57 13.20
N GLU A 161 15.53 4.44 12.64
CA GLU A 161 15.50 4.20 11.19
C GLU A 161 14.09 4.24 10.62
N LEU A 162 13.11 3.67 11.35
CA LEU A 162 11.72 3.72 10.91
C LEU A 162 11.17 5.15 10.96
N ARG A 163 11.57 5.93 11.98
CA ARG A 163 11.22 7.35 12.13
C ARG A 163 11.73 8.19 10.94
N LYS A 164 12.92 7.87 10.43
CA LYS A 164 13.54 8.56 9.27
C LYS A 164 12.78 8.31 7.97
N VAL A 165 12.13 7.17 7.82
CA VAL A 165 11.36 6.81 6.61
C VAL A 165 9.87 7.10 6.73
N GLU A 166 9.39 7.69 7.84
CA GLU A 166 7.95 7.89 8.04
C GLU A 166 7.30 8.78 7.00
N GLY A 167 8.03 9.82 6.55
CA GLY A 167 7.56 10.74 5.52
C GLY A 167 7.42 10.12 4.13
N VAL A 168 7.96 8.91 3.92
CA VAL A 168 7.94 8.19 2.64
C VAL A 168 7.24 6.83 2.73
N LYS A 169 6.45 6.57 3.79
CA LYS A 169 5.68 5.31 3.96
C LYS A 169 4.78 4.96 2.77
N ALA A 170 4.29 5.96 2.03
CA ALA A 170 3.47 5.74 0.84
C ALA A 170 4.25 5.09 -0.32
N LEU A 171 5.59 5.08 -0.26
CA LEU A 171 6.46 4.37 -1.20
C LEU A 171 6.83 2.97 -0.70
N PHE A 172 6.21 2.48 0.36
CA PHE A 172 6.47 1.13 0.84
C PHE A 172 5.39 0.17 0.35
N ILE A 173 5.81 -1.02 -0.10
CA ILE A 173 4.91 -2.10 -0.56
C ILE A 173 3.95 -2.58 0.54
N ASN A 174 4.33 -2.43 1.81
CA ASN A 174 3.49 -2.67 2.98
C ASN A 174 3.76 -1.59 4.04
N ASP A 175 2.74 -1.18 4.78
CA ASP A 175 2.87 -0.14 5.80
C ASP A 175 3.70 -0.66 6.99
N PRO A 176 4.94 -0.19 7.20
CA PRO A 176 5.79 -0.71 8.26
C PRO A 176 5.25 -0.42 9.67
N SER A 177 4.37 0.57 9.79
CA SER A 177 3.73 0.95 11.06
C SER A 177 2.69 -0.07 11.51
N ARG A 178 2.10 -0.81 10.54
CA ARG A 178 1.04 -1.81 10.76
C ARG A 178 1.57 -3.23 10.89
N ALA A 179 2.84 -3.44 10.54
CA ALA A 179 3.52 -4.73 10.55
C ALA A 179 3.26 -5.58 11.80
N TRP A 180 3.19 -4.98 13.00
CA TRP A 180 2.94 -5.73 14.23
C TRP A 180 1.50 -6.28 14.36
N GLY A 181 0.51 -5.50 13.93
CA GLY A 181 -0.88 -5.98 13.90
C GLY A 181 -1.07 -7.06 12.84
N GLU A 182 -0.43 -6.88 11.69
CA GLU A 182 -0.43 -7.84 10.58
C GLU A 182 0.19 -9.18 11.00
N ILE A 183 1.32 -9.19 11.72
CA ILE A 183 1.94 -10.43 12.21
C ILE A 183 0.96 -11.28 13.02
N LYS A 184 0.17 -10.66 13.91
CA LYS A 184 -0.79 -11.38 14.73
C LYS A 184 -1.90 -12.03 13.90
N GLU A 185 -2.31 -11.39 12.81
CA GLU A 185 -3.30 -11.93 11.89
C GLU A 185 -2.70 -13.03 11.00
N LEU A 186 -1.43 -12.86 10.61
CA LEU A 186 -0.71 -13.74 9.70
C LEU A 186 -0.12 -14.99 10.38
N SER A 187 0.11 -14.95 11.71
CA SER A 187 0.72 -16.06 12.46
C SER A 187 -0.09 -17.36 12.45
N HIS A 188 -1.34 -17.32 11.99
CA HIS A 188 -2.20 -18.49 11.86
C HIS A 188 -2.19 -19.13 10.47
N ILE A 189 -1.46 -18.53 9.52
CA ILE A 189 -1.38 -18.99 8.13
C ILE A 189 -0.24 -20.00 7.98
N ASP A 190 0.94 -19.63 8.47
CA ASP A 190 2.18 -20.41 8.46
C ASP A 190 2.05 -21.56 9.49
N ARG A 191 1.56 -22.70 9.02
CA ARG A 191 1.17 -23.85 9.84
C ARG A 191 2.40 -24.64 10.28
N ASP A 192 3.39 -24.74 9.41
CA ASP A 192 4.62 -25.46 9.67
C ASP A 192 5.70 -24.58 10.35
N MET A 193 5.43 -23.29 10.49
CA MET A 193 6.34 -22.28 11.05
C MET A 193 7.66 -22.18 10.27
N SER A 194 7.61 -22.47 8.96
CA SER A 194 8.75 -22.35 8.05
C SER A 194 9.18 -20.91 7.83
N GLY A 195 8.32 -19.94 8.15
CA GLY A 195 8.56 -18.53 7.87
C GLY A 195 8.26 -18.16 6.42
N THR A 196 7.59 -19.04 5.67
CA THR A 196 7.14 -18.84 4.30
C THR A 196 5.65 -19.20 4.18
N ILE A 197 5.01 -18.79 3.09
CA ILE A 197 3.67 -19.28 2.75
C ILE A 197 3.80 -20.15 1.50
N ASP A 198 3.63 -21.45 1.67
CA ASP A 198 3.68 -22.38 0.54
C ASP A 198 2.35 -22.40 -0.25
N TYR A 199 2.33 -23.23 -1.29
CA TYR A 199 1.14 -23.36 -2.14
C TYR A 199 -0.05 -23.96 -1.39
N ASP A 200 0.17 -24.97 -0.56
CA ASP A 200 -0.88 -25.72 0.13
C ASP A 200 -1.50 -24.87 1.25
N GLU A 201 -0.68 -24.16 2.01
CA GLU A 201 -1.11 -23.19 3.03
C GLU A 201 -1.93 -22.05 2.40
N LEU A 202 -1.50 -21.56 1.23
CA LEU A 202 -2.27 -20.56 0.49
C LEU A 202 -3.62 -21.13 0.03
N MET A 203 -3.67 -22.38 -0.42
CA MET A 203 -4.93 -23.03 -0.84
C MET A 203 -5.88 -23.29 0.31
N GLU A 204 -5.38 -23.65 1.49
CA GLU A 204 -6.21 -23.75 2.70
C GLU A 204 -6.89 -22.40 3.02
N LEU A 205 -6.16 -21.28 2.87
CA LEU A 205 -6.73 -19.96 3.12
C LEU A 205 -7.87 -19.58 2.19
N ARG A 206 -7.89 -20.13 0.97
CA ARG A 206 -8.97 -19.90 0.00
C ARG A 206 -10.32 -20.33 0.57
N GLN A 207 -10.34 -21.43 1.33
CA GLN A 207 -11.55 -22.01 1.92
C GLN A 207 -11.92 -21.36 3.27
N LYS A 208 -10.98 -20.71 3.96
CA LYS A 208 -11.21 -20.09 5.27
C LYS A 208 -11.93 -18.73 5.14
N GLU A 209 -12.92 -18.47 6.00
CA GLU A 209 -13.50 -17.14 6.15
C GLU A 209 -12.55 -16.21 6.91
N VAL A 210 -11.97 -15.24 6.22
CA VAL A 210 -11.19 -14.17 6.85
C VAL A 210 -12.15 -13.17 7.49
N ARG A 211 -12.21 -13.18 8.83
CA ARG A 211 -12.97 -12.20 9.62
C ARG A 211 -12.00 -11.23 10.27
N LEU A 212 -11.96 -10.01 9.77
CA LEU A 212 -11.22 -8.93 10.42
C LEU A 212 -11.96 -8.44 11.67
N GLY A 213 -11.19 -8.09 12.71
CA GLY A 213 -11.71 -7.38 13.87
C GLY A 213 -12.34 -6.05 13.47
N THR A 214 -13.25 -5.54 14.29
CA THR A 214 -13.87 -4.22 14.06
C THR A 214 -12.81 -3.11 14.03
N ALA A 215 -11.82 -3.17 14.92
CA ALA A 215 -10.69 -2.26 14.92
C ALA A 215 -9.89 -2.32 13.61
N ASP A 216 -9.62 -3.52 13.08
CA ASP A 216 -8.83 -3.69 11.86
C ASP A 216 -9.56 -3.19 10.62
N LYS A 217 -10.89 -3.35 10.58
CA LYS A 217 -11.75 -2.76 9.55
C LYS A 217 -11.70 -1.22 9.58
N TRP A 218 -11.76 -0.63 10.77
CA TRP A 218 -11.63 0.82 10.92
C TRP A 218 -10.25 1.30 10.51
N MET A 219 -9.19 0.64 10.96
CA MET A 219 -7.82 1.00 10.59
C MET A 219 -7.57 0.87 9.08
N GLU A 220 -8.13 -0.15 8.43
CA GLU A 220 -8.05 -0.32 6.97
C GLU A 220 -8.73 0.84 6.22
N LEU A 221 -9.85 1.36 6.72
CA LEU A 221 -10.56 2.50 6.11
C LEU A 221 -9.62 3.70 5.91
N PHE A 222 -8.77 3.96 6.89
CA PHE A 222 -7.80 5.06 6.92
C PHE A 222 -6.42 4.71 6.34
N SER A 223 -6.28 3.57 5.66
CA SER A 223 -5.00 3.12 5.10
C SER A 223 -5.03 3.10 3.56
N THR A 224 -3.88 3.43 2.95
CA THR A 224 -3.68 3.32 1.50
C THR A 224 -3.54 1.86 1.05
N HIS A 225 -3.18 0.96 1.97
CA HIS A 225 -3.00 -0.46 1.72
C HIS A 225 -4.16 -1.26 2.32
N PRO A 226 -4.65 -2.28 1.62
CA PRO A 226 -5.61 -3.20 2.20
C PRO A 226 -4.95 -4.02 3.29
N ASN A 227 -5.77 -4.62 4.14
CA ASN A 227 -5.27 -5.54 5.15
C ASN A 227 -4.53 -6.73 4.48
N MET A 228 -3.40 -7.13 5.06
CA MET A 228 -2.52 -8.18 4.50
C MET A 228 -3.21 -9.53 4.39
N LEU A 229 -3.99 -9.93 5.39
CA LEU A 229 -4.73 -11.19 5.39
C LEU A 229 -5.78 -11.21 4.26
N LYS A 230 -6.45 -10.08 4.00
CA LYS A 230 -7.35 -9.94 2.82
C LYS A 230 -6.59 -10.03 1.51
N ARG A 231 -5.40 -9.41 1.43
CA ARG A 231 -4.53 -9.45 0.26
C ARG A 231 -4.08 -10.88 -0.06
N ILE A 232 -3.60 -11.61 0.92
CA ILE A 232 -3.17 -13.02 0.77
C ILE A 232 -4.36 -13.91 0.40
N LYS A 233 -5.53 -13.70 1.01
CA LYS A 233 -6.75 -14.41 0.60
C LYS A 233 -7.16 -14.08 -0.84
N HIS A 234 -6.98 -12.85 -1.30
CA HIS A 234 -7.24 -12.53 -2.70
C HIS A 234 -6.22 -13.22 -3.61
N LEU A 235 -4.95 -13.30 -3.22
CA LEU A 235 -3.93 -14.05 -3.94
C LEU A 235 -4.27 -15.54 -4.09
N SER A 236 -4.83 -16.18 -3.05
CA SER A 236 -5.25 -17.58 -3.13
C SER A 236 -6.39 -17.82 -4.13
N ALA A 237 -7.17 -16.79 -4.46
CA ALA A 237 -8.20 -16.87 -5.50
C ALA A 237 -7.62 -16.71 -6.93
N LEU A 238 -6.39 -16.20 -7.07
CA LEU A 238 -5.70 -16.04 -8.36
C LEU A 238 -4.92 -17.29 -8.78
N THR A 239 -4.77 -18.24 -7.87
CA THR A 239 -4.17 -19.54 -8.12
C THR A 239 -5.21 -20.41 -8.83
N ALA A 240 -5.02 -20.59 -10.14
CA ALA A 240 -5.83 -21.43 -11.00
C ALA A 240 -4.99 -22.65 -11.44
#